data_AF-A0A9E5EMG5-F1
#
_entry.id   AF-A0A9E5EMG5-F1
#
_cell.length_a   1.000
_cell.length_b   1.000
_cell.length_c   1.000
_cell.angle_alpha   90.00
_cell.angle_beta   90.00
_cell.angle_gamma   90.00
#
_symmetry.space_group_name_H-M   'P 1'
#
loop_
_entity.id
_entity.type
_entity.pdbx_description
1 polymer ?
#
loop_
_entity_poly.entity_id
_entity_poly.type
_entity_poly.pdbx_seq_one_letter_code
_entity_poly.pdbx_strand_id
1 'polypeptide(L)'
;MSEYLAFQMLSRFSTAVVLSNFFWLPSVLSAEEIHLDCARANQGAMVDIDTSRNFMQLMWRDGVAEEFHEGESYLSGPDQHGRKEKVVYRMHVDDGKIAFGVERICLETMAAKCESRRLDNQLDITRGEMRYNNGDSILIMTCSPAPPGRRF
;
A
#
# COMPACT_ATOMS: atom_id res chain seq x y z
N MET A 1 57.11 49.57 -51.64
CA MET A 1 56.03 48.76 -52.26
C MET A 1 56.26 47.32 -51.86
N SER A 2 55.19 46.65 -51.44
CA SER A 2 55.10 45.28 -50.88
C SER A 2 55.69 45.09 -49.46
N GLU A 3 54.88 44.88 -48.40
CA GLU A 3 54.08 43.67 -48.05
C GLU A 3 54.97 42.57 -47.45
N TYR A 4 54.77 41.94 -46.28
CA TYR A 4 53.70 41.89 -45.27
C TYR A 4 54.33 41.61 -43.88
N LEU A 5 53.83 42.31 -42.86
CA LEU A 5 54.03 42.08 -41.42
C LEU A 5 52.88 41.23 -40.87
N ALA A 6 53.17 40.24 -40.01
CA ALA A 6 52.29 39.74 -38.94
C ALA A 6 53.05 38.62 -38.20
N PHE A 7 53.88 38.90 -37.20
CA PHE A 7 53.55 39.09 -35.78
C PHE A 7 52.53 38.10 -35.20
N GLN A 8 53.04 37.34 -34.23
CA GLN A 8 52.42 36.27 -33.46
C GLN A 8 51.10 36.69 -32.81
N MET A 9 50.08 35.84 -32.89
CA MET A 9 48.93 35.90 -31.99
C MET A 9 48.57 34.51 -31.47
N LEU A 10 48.57 34.44 -30.15
CA LEU A 10 48.05 33.41 -29.27
C LEU A 10 46.69 32.87 -29.74
N SER A 11 46.57 31.55 -29.89
CA SER A 11 45.26 30.90 -29.90
C SER A 11 45.18 29.86 -28.78
N ARG A 12 44.23 30.11 -27.89
CA ARG A 12 43.96 29.40 -26.65
C ARG A 12 43.09 28.17 -26.95
N PHE A 13 43.57 26.98 -26.61
CA PHE A 13 42.70 25.80 -26.49
C PHE A 13 42.07 25.81 -25.10
N SER A 14 40.86 26.39 -24.98
CA SER A 14 39.99 26.18 -23.83
C SER A 14 39.15 24.94 -24.09
N THR A 15 39.53 23.81 -23.51
CA THR A 15 38.70 22.61 -23.38
C THR A 15 37.53 22.91 -22.45
N ALA A 16 36.32 23.02 -22.99
CA ALA A 16 35.09 23.08 -22.21
C ALA A 16 34.76 21.67 -21.69
N VAL A 17 35.01 21.42 -20.41
CA VAL A 17 34.51 20.21 -19.73
C VAL A 17 33.05 20.47 -19.39
N VAL A 18 32.13 19.89 -20.16
CA VAL A 18 30.70 19.85 -19.80
C VAL A 18 30.55 18.82 -18.68
N LEU A 19 30.62 19.30 -17.44
CA LEU A 19 30.20 18.54 -16.25
C LEU A 19 28.67 18.41 -16.31
N SER A 20 28.21 17.34 -16.94
CA SER A 20 26.82 16.90 -16.90
C SER A 20 26.47 16.56 -15.45
N ASN A 21 25.89 17.54 -14.73
CA ASN A 21 25.20 17.28 -13.47
C ASN A 21 24.05 16.32 -13.76
N PHE A 22 24.26 15.02 -13.55
CA PHE A 22 23.17 14.08 -13.31
C PHE A 22 22.50 14.52 -12.01
N PHE A 23 21.52 15.41 -12.13
CA PHE A 23 20.50 15.58 -11.11
C PHE A 23 19.80 14.23 -10.98
N TRP A 24 20.24 13.43 -10.02
CA TRP A 24 19.40 12.43 -9.39
C TRP A 24 18.27 13.21 -8.73
N LEU A 25 17.19 13.45 -9.50
CA LEU A 25 15.90 13.74 -8.91
C LEU A 25 15.60 12.54 -8.02
N PRO A 26 15.56 12.67 -6.69
CA PRO A 26 14.96 11.62 -5.90
C PRO A 26 13.55 11.47 -6.45
N SER A 27 13.21 10.26 -6.88
CA SER A 27 11.84 9.88 -7.21
C SER A 27 11.01 10.39 -6.04
N VAL A 28 10.23 11.44 -6.29
CA VAL A 28 9.30 11.94 -5.30
C VAL A 28 8.38 10.76 -5.08
N LEU A 29 8.55 10.07 -3.96
CA LEU A 29 7.62 9.05 -3.49
C LEU A 29 6.33 9.83 -3.23
N SER A 30 5.56 10.04 -4.28
CA SER A 30 4.24 10.65 -4.18
C SER A 30 3.45 9.69 -3.33
N ALA A 31 3.01 10.14 -2.16
CA ALA A 31 1.99 9.42 -1.39
C ALA A 31 0.82 9.19 -2.35
N GLU A 32 0.60 7.92 -2.72
CA GLU A 32 -0.48 7.56 -3.62
C GLU A 32 -1.67 7.17 -2.74
N GLU A 33 -2.62 8.09 -2.64
CA GLU A 33 -3.97 7.80 -2.16
C GLU A 33 -4.72 7.10 -3.29
N ILE A 34 -5.04 5.81 -3.09
CA ILE A 34 -5.73 4.99 -4.07
C ILE A 34 -7.15 4.75 -3.57
N HIS A 35 -8.11 5.10 -4.41
CA HIS A 35 -9.53 4.97 -4.12
C HIS A 35 -10.16 4.01 -5.11
N LEU A 36 -10.63 2.86 -4.63
CA LEU A 36 -11.33 1.85 -5.44
C LEU A 36 -12.76 1.62 -4.95
N ASP A 37 -13.63 1.27 -5.88
CA ASP A 37 -14.94 0.66 -5.62
C ASP A 37 -14.88 -0.80 -6.06
N CYS A 38 -15.00 -1.72 -5.11
CA CYS A 38 -14.99 -3.16 -5.34
C CYS A 38 -16.40 -3.74 -5.22
N ALA A 39 -16.81 -4.59 -6.16
CA ALA A 39 -18.14 -5.18 -6.14
C ALA A 39 -18.17 -6.62 -6.68
N ARG A 40 -19.13 -7.40 -6.16
CA ARG A 40 -19.56 -8.69 -6.71
C ARG A 40 -21.05 -8.88 -6.44
N ALA A 41 -21.85 -8.96 -7.50
CA ALA A 41 -23.30 -9.11 -7.40
C ALA A 41 -23.94 -8.09 -6.43
N ASN A 42 -24.50 -8.54 -5.30
CA ASN A 42 -25.16 -7.69 -4.30
C ASN A 42 -24.22 -7.20 -3.19
N GLN A 43 -22.93 -7.52 -3.25
CA GLN A 43 -21.93 -7.12 -2.28
C GLN A 43 -21.01 -6.06 -2.89
N GLY A 44 -20.62 -5.08 -2.08
CA GLY A 44 -19.65 -4.07 -2.48
C GLY A 44 -18.93 -3.47 -1.29
N ALA A 45 -17.72 -3.03 -1.54
CA ALA A 45 -16.85 -2.36 -0.59
C ALA A 45 -16.15 -1.19 -1.28
N MET A 46 -16.12 -0.04 -0.62
CA MET A 46 -15.23 1.06 -0.97
C MET A 46 -13.88 0.77 -0.31
N VAL A 47 -12.80 0.92 -1.05
CA VAL A 47 -11.45 0.63 -0.59
C VAL A 47 -10.58 1.87 -0.75
N ASP A 48 -10.06 2.38 0.36
CA ASP A 48 -9.17 3.53 0.38
C ASP A 48 -7.80 3.09 0.90
N ILE A 49 -6.73 3.41 0.18
CA ILE A 49 -5.37 2.97 0.47
C ILE A 49 -4.47 4.20 0.51
N ASP A 50 -3.72 4.33 1.60
CA ASP A 50 -2.63 5.28 1.70
C ASP A 50 -1.32 4.50 1.77
N THR A 51 -0.64 4.44 0.63
CA THR A 51 0.64 3.73 0.46
C THR A 51 1.78 4.35 1.26
N SER A 52 1.69 5.63 1.62
CA SER A 52 2.71 6.30 2.45
C SER A 52 2.59 5.94 3.93
N ARG A 53 1.38 5.64 4.38
CA ARG A 53 1.07 5.27 5.77
C ARG A 53 0.94 3.76 5.98
N ASN A 54 1.07 2.94 4.94
CA ASN A 54 0.71 1.51 4.96
C ASN A 54 -0.65 1.30 5.63
N PHE A 55 -1.62 2.08 5.16
CA PHE A 55 -2.96 2.12 5.68
C PHE A 55 -3.98 1.75 4.61
N MET A 56 -4.95 0.93 4.97
CA MET A 56 -6.06 0.56 4.11
C MET A 56 -7.36 0.55 4.91
N GLN A 57 -8.39 1.13 4.34
CA GLN A 57 -9.74 1.13 4.87
C GLN A 57 -10.66 0.44 3.89
N LEU A 58 -11.48 -0.48 4.39
CA LEU A 58 -12.56 -1.15 3.68
C LEU A 58 -13.89 -0.71 4.27
N MET A 59 -14.75 -0.08 3.48
CA MET A 59 -16.10 0.30 3.88
C MET A 59 -17.12 -0.53 3.10
N TRP A 60 -17.73 -1.48 3.78
CA TRP A 60 -18.79 -2.30 3.21
C TRP A 60 -20.08 -1.49 3.02
N ARG A 61 -20.88 -1.83 2.01
CA ARG A 61 -22.15 -1.15 1.73
C ARG A 61 -23.18 -1.23 2.86
N ASP A 62 -23.03 -2.18 3.78
CA ASP A 62 -23.86 -2.32 4.99
C ASP A 62 -23.40 -1.41 6.15
N GLY A 63 -22.33 -0.63 5.94
CA GLY A 63 -21.81 0.35 6.90
C GLY A 63 -20.74 -0.18 7.84
N VAL A 64 -20.24 -1.41 7.63
CA VAL A 64 -19.11 -1.93 8.40
C VAL A 64 -17.80 -1.38 7.82
N ALA A 65 -17.00 -0.73 8.68
CA ALA A 65 -15.66 -0.27 8.34
C ALA A 65 -14.62 -1.22 8.94
N GLU A 66 -13.65 -1.65 8.13
CA GLU A 66 -12.46 -2.37 8.56
C GLU A 66 -11.22 -1.54 8.21
N GLU A 67 -10.35 -1.36 9.18
CA GLU A 67 -9.10 -0.62 9.02
C GLU A 67 -7.92 -1.57 9.22
N PHE A 68 -6.94 -1.45 8.33
CA PHE A 68 -5.73 -2.26 8.33
C PHE A 68 -4.53 -1.31 8.38
N HIS A 69 -3.85 -1.36 9.52
CA HIS A 69 -2.58 -0.68 9.73
C HIS A 69 -1.47 -1.71 9.88
N GLU A 70 -0.34 -1.48 9.23
CA GLU A 70 0.82 -2.33 9.43
C GLU A 70 1.33 -2.25 10.87
N GLY A 71 1.50 -3.40 11.51
CA GLY A 71 2.12 -3.51 12.83
C GLY A 71 1.20 -3.21 14.02
N GLU A 72 -0.04 -2.79 13.78
CA GLU A 72 -1.00 -2.63 14.86
C GLU A 72 -1.48 -3.98 15.40
N SER A 73 -1.50 -4.07 16.73
CA SER A 73 -2.08 -5.21 17.41
C SER A 73 -2.72 -4.78 18.72
N TYR A 74 -3.79 -5.46 19.10
CA TYR A 74 -4.45 -5.26 20.38
C TYR A 74 -4.69 -6.60 21.07
N LEU A 75 -4.80 -6.56 22.40
CA LEU A 75 -5.25 -7.68 23.20
C LEU A 75 -6.75 -7.56 23.38
N SER A 76 -7.50 -8.57 22.96
CA SER A 76 -8.94 -8.61 23.18
C SER A 76 -9.24 -8.76 24.69
N GLY A 77 -10.42 -8.27 25.08
CA GLY A 77 -10.98 -8.58 26.38
C GLY A 77 -11.20 -10.08 26.53
N PRO A 78 -11.28 -10.58 27.77
CA PRO A 78 -11.63 -11.99 28.00
C PRO A 78 -12.99 -12.31 27.39
N ASP A 79 -13.07 -13.43 26.66
CA ASP A 79 -14.35 -13.98 26.22
C ASP A 79 -15.16 -14.56 27.39
N GLN A 80 -16.33 -15.15 27.10
CA GLN A 80 -17.19 -15.79 28.09
C GLN A 80 -16.51 -16.94 28.88
N HIS A 81 -15.37 -17.44 28.41
CA HIS A 81 -14.56 -18.49 29.04
C HIS A 81 -13.25 -17.94 29.64
N GLY A 82 -13.06 -16.62 29.67
CA GLY A 82 -11.86 -15.96 30.18
C GLY A 82 -10.66 -15.99 29.21
N ARG A 83 -10.86 -16.41 27.96
CA ARG A 83 -9.77 -16.50 26.95
C ARG A 83 -9.51 -15.13 26.34
N LYS A 84 -8.25 -14.81 26.13
CA LYS A 84 -7.82 -13.59 25.46
C LYS A 84 -7.19 -13.93 24.13
N GLU A 85 -7.30 -13.03 23.17
CA GLU A 85 -6.67 -13.15 21.87
C GLU A 85 -5.80 -11.92 21.63
N LYS A 86 -4.63 -12.12 21.05
CA LYS A 86 -3.90 -11.03 20.42
C LYS A 86 -4.36 -10.93 18.97
N VAL A 87 -4.96 -9.81 18.61
CA VAL A 87 -5.38 -9.51 17.25
C VAL A 87 -4.29 -8.66 16.61
N VAL A 88 -3.76 -9.10 15.48
CA VAL A 88 -2.71 -8.44 14.71
C VAL A 88 -3.25 -8.11 13.34
N TYR A 89 -3.26 -6.82 13.01
CA TYR A 89 -3.58 -6.36 11.66
C TYR A 89 -2.32 -6.42 10.81
N ARG A 90 -2.50 -6.84 9.56
CA ARG A 90 -1.43 -6.92 8.59
C ARG A 90 -1.84 -6.18 7.33
N MET A 91 -0.92 -5.38 6.84
CA MET A 91 -0.98 -4.79 5.52
C MET A 91 0.44 -4.73 4.98
N HIS A 92 0.61 -5.09 3.72
CA HIS A 92 1.87 -5.01 3.01
C HIS A 92 1.60 -4.66 1.55
N VAL A 93 2.36 -3.71 1.01
CA VAL A 93 2.26 -3.24 -0.37
C VAL A 93 3.50 -3.71 -1.13
N ASP A 94 3.30 -4.42 -2.24
CA ASP A 94 4.36 -4.90 -3.13
C ASP A 94 3.89 -4.80 -4.60
N ASP A 95 4.53 -3.91 -5.37
CA ASP A 95 4.33 -3.72 -6.82
C ASP A 95 2.84 -3.73 -7.27
N GLY A 96 2.02 -2.86 -6.66
CA GLY A 96 0.59 -2.75 -6.98
C GLY A 96 -0.28 -3.89 -6.45
N LYS A 97 0.27 -4.80 -5.64
CA LYS A 97 -0.46 -5.80 -4.88
C LYS A 97 -0.42 -5.47 -3.40
N ILE A 98 -1.55 -5.61 -2.76
CA ILE A 98 -1.71 -5.37 -1.32
C ILE A 98 -2.12 -6.69 -0.69
N ALA A 99 -1.27 -7.21 0.19
CA ALA A 99 -1.63 -8.31 1.07
C ALA A 99 -2.11 -7.71 2.39
N PHE A 100 -3.30 -8.10 2.83
CA PHE A 100 -3.89 -7.55 4.05
C PHE A 100 -4.68 -8.62 4.80
N GLY A 101 -5.00 -8.34 6.06
CA GLY A 101 -5.84 -9.24 6.85
C GLY A 101 -5.60 -9.17 8.34
N VAL A 102 -6.10 -10.18 9.03
CA VAL A 102 -6.09 -10.24 10.49
C VAL A 102 -5.58 -11.61 10.94
N GLU A 103 -4.69 -11.60 11.92
CA GLU A 103 -4.32 -12.77 12.69
C GLU A 103 -4.84 -12.65 14.11
N ARG A 104 -5.57 -13.67 14.55
CA ARG A 104 -6.02 -13.80 15.93
C ARG A 104 -5.22 -14.93 16.55
N ILE A 105 -4.29 -14.55 17.43
CA ILE A 105 -3.44 -15.47 18.17
C ILE A 105 -4.13 -15.73 19.50
N CYS A 106 -4.53 -16.96 19.76
CA CYS A 106 -5.11 -17.27 21.05
C CYS A 106 -4.02 -17.27 22.14
N LEU A 107 -4.30 -16.60 23.25
CA LEU A 107 -3.46 -16.60 24.44
C LEU A 107 -4.08 -17.57 25.44
N GLU A 108 -3.46 -18.75 25.57
CA GLU A 108 -3.99 -19.85 26.38
C GLU A 108 -4.31 -19.44 27.82
N THR A 109 -5.39 -20.00 28.35
CA THR A 109 -5.52 -20.28 29.79
C THR A 109 -5.38 -21.79 29.98
N MET A 110 -4.88 -22.23 31.15
CA MET A 110 -4.52 -23.63 31.45
C MET A 110 -5.66 -24.66 31.30
N ALA A 111 -6.88 -24.25 30.94
CA ALA A 111 -8.08 -25.07 30.97
C ALA A 111 -8.68 -25.42 29.59
N ALA A 112 -8.27 -24.77 28.49
CA ALA A 112 -8.87 -25.06 27.18
C ALA A 112 -7.89 -24.82 26.01
N LYS A 113 -7.80 -25.81 25.11
CA LYS A 113 -7.15 -25.62 23.80
C LYS A 113 -7.96 -24.61 22.98
N CYS A 114 -7.30 -23.63 22.40
CA CYS A 114 -7.87 -22.69 21.46
C CYS A 114 -6.95 -22.55 20.25
N GLU A 115 -7.54 -22.32 19.08
CA GLU A 115 -6.82 -22.31 17.82
C GLU A 115 -6.65 -20.88 17.32
N SER A 116 -5.42 -20.52 16.97
CA SER A 116 -5.13 -19.26 16.31
C SER A 116 -5.71 -19.26 14.89
N ARG A 117 -6.33 -18.16 14.48
CA ARG A 117 -6.93 -18.01 13.15
C ARG A 117 -6.20 -16.93 12.37
N ARG A 118 -5.99 -17.18 11.08
CA ARG A 118 -5.43 -16.20 10.15
C ARG A 118 -6.37 -16.03 8.95
N LEU A 119 -6.71 -14.79 8.66
CA LEU A 119 -7.46 -14.39 7.48
C LEU A 119 -6.50 -13.61 6.57
N ASP A 120 -6.14 -14.21 5.44
CA ASP A 120 -5.30 -13.58 4.42
C ASP A 120 -6.15 -13.16 3.24
N ASN A 121 -6.01 -11.89 2.88
CA ASN A 121 -6.68 -11.23 1.78
C ASN A 121 -5.65 -10.63 0.81
N GLN A 122 -6.09 -10.39 -0.41
CA GLN A 122 -5.25 -9.78 -1.44
C GLN A 122 -6.06 -8.82 -2.29
N LEU A 123 -5.49 -7.67 -2.59
CA LEU A 123 -5.97 -6.73 -3.60
C LEU A 123 -4.88 -6.55 -4.65
N ASP A 124 -5.19 -6.85 -5.90
CA ASP A 124 -4.34 -6.60 -7.05
C ASP A 124 -4.88 -5.37 -7.78
N ILE A 125 -4.22 -4.23 -7.60
CA ILE A 125 -4.63 -2.95 -8.19
C ILE A 125 -4.50 -3.01 -9.71
N THR A 126 -3.47 -3.70 -10.22
CA THR A 126 -3.21 -3.82 -11.66
C THR A 126 -4.28 -4.63 -12.38
N ARG A 127 -4.80 -5.67 -11.72
CA ARG A 127 -5.89 -6.51 -12.24
C ARG A 127 -7.28 -6.00 -11.88
N GLY A 128 -7.39 -5.02 -10.98
CA GLY A 128 -8.66 -4.56 -10.45
C GLY A 128 -9.43 -5.71 -9.77
N GLU A 129 -8.75 -6.50 -8.94
CA GLU A 129 -9.34 -7.69 -8.32
C GLU A 129 -9.02 -7.75 -6.82
N MET A 130 -10.05 -7.91 -5.99
CA MET A 130 -9.89 -8.15 -4.56
C MET A 130 -10.39 -9.54 -4.19
N ARG A 131 -9.51 -10.33 -3.57
CA ARG A 131 -9.81 -11.61 -2.94
C ARG A 131 -9.91 -11.41 -1.43
N TYR A 132 -11.13 -11.50 -0.91
CA TYR A 132 -11.45 -11.28 0.50
C TYR A 132 -11.97 -12.57 1.14
N ASN A 133 -11.25 -13.08 2.13
CA ASN A 133 -11.59 -14.19 2.98
C ASN A 133 -12.18 -13.66 4.30
N ASN A 134 -13.50 -13.79 4.45
CA ASN A 134 -14.20 -13.41 5.68
C ASN A 134 -14.13 -14.50 6.77
N GLY A 135 -13.44 -15.60 6.47
CA GLY A 135 -13.26 -16.75 7.33
C GLY A 135 -14.20 -17.92 7.06
N ASP A 136 -15.37 -17.66 6.46
CA ASP A 136 -16.33 -18.70 6.10
C ASP A 136 -16.33 -18.97 4.59
N SER A 137 -15.96 -17.96 3.81
CA SER A 137 -15.93 -18.01 2.36
C SER A 137 -14.91 -17.03 1.78
N ILE A 138 -14.56 -17.25 0.51
CA ILE A 138 -13.71 -16.34 -0.25
C ILE A 138 -14.57 -15.62 -1.29
N LEU A 139 -14.63 -14.30 -1.18
CA LEU A 139 -15.21 -13.41 -2.17
C LEU A 139 -14.13 -12.93 -3.12
N ILE A 140 -14.41 -13.00 -4.42
CA ILE A 140 -13.59 -12.36 -5.45
C ILE A 140 -14.41 -11.22 -6.03
N MET A 141 -13.95 -9.99 -5.85
CA MET A 141 -14.61 -8.77 -6.28
C MET A 141 -13.81 -8.08 -7.38
N THR A 142 -14.52 -7.48 -8.33
CA THR A 142 -13.90 -6.61 -9.34
C THR A 142 -13.86 -5.20 -8.78
N CYS A 143 -12.71 -4.55 -8.90
CA CYS A 143 -12.43 -3.23 -8.38
C CYS A 143 -12.14 -2.26 -9.53
N SER A 144 -12.71 -1.07 -9.45
CA SER A 144 -12.45 0.02 -10.37
C SER A 144 -12.07 1.29 -9.61
N PRO A 145 -11.28 2.20 -10.20
CA PRO A 145 -11.04 3.51 -9.61
C PRO A 145 -12.35 4.22 -9.25
N ALA A 146 -12.40 4.80 -8.07
CA ALA A 146 -13.53 5.57 -7.60
C ALA A 146 -13.71 6.86 -8.42
N PRO A 147 -14.92 7.44 -8.46
CA PRO A 147 -15.14 8.75 -9.06
C PRO A 147 -14.23 9.84 -8.46
N PRO A 148 -13.81 10.85 -9.25
CA PRO A 148 -12.99 11.95 -8.74
C PRO A 148 -13.67 12.69 -7.58
N GLY A 149 -12.87 13.11 -6.59
CA GLY A 149 -13.35 13.90 -5.45
C GLY A 149 -13.70 13.10 -4.20
N ARG A 150 -13.57 11.77 -4.22
CA ARG A 150 -13.57 10.95 -3.00
C ARG A 150 -12.35 11.29 -2.13
N ARG A 151 -12.54 11.26 -0.82
CA ARG A 151 -11.51 11.48 0.20
C ARG A 151 -11.71 10.45 1.31
N PHE A 152 -10.64 10.17 2.07
CA PHE A 152 -10.71 9.46 3.34
C PHE A 152 -11.68 10.12 4.32
#